data_AF-A0A067D4Y3-F1
#
_entry.id   AF-A0A067D4Y3-F1
#
_cell.length_a   1.000
_cell.length_b   1.000
_cell.length_c   1.000
_cell.angle_alpha   90.00
_cell.angle_beta   90.00
_cell.angle_gamma   90.00
#
_symmetry.space_group_name_H-M   'P 1'
#
loop_
_entity.id
_entity.type
_entity.pdbx_description
1 polymer ?
#
loop_
_entity_poly.entity_id
_entity_poly.type
_entity_poly.pdbx_seq_one_letter_code
_entity_poly.pdbx_strand_id
1 'polypeptide(L)'
;MGLFRSPTMAMFLLFLFTVSSALDMSIVSYDKTHESKSSSWRTDDEVMAMFEAWLVKHGKAYNALGEKEKRFEIFKENLRFIDEHNSENRTYKVGLNRFADLTNEEY
;
A
#
# COMPACT_ATOMS: atom_id res chain seq x y z
N MET A 1 9.45 -8.92 -55.57
CA MET A 1 9.89 -9.88 -54.53
C MET A 1 11.35 -9.60 -54.21
N GLY A 2 11.66 -9.15 -52.99
CA GLY A 2 13.05 -9.04 -52.53
C GLY A 2 13.37 -7.78 -51.73
N LEU A 3 12.87 -7.68 -50.49
CA LEU A 3 13.32 -6.67 -49.51
C LEU A 3 13.57 -7.30 -48.12
N PHE A 4 14.17 -8.49 -48.09
CA PHE A 4 14.70 -9.07 -46.84
C PHE A 4 16.04 -9.75 -47.16
N ARG A 5 17.12 -8.97 -47.14
CA ARG A 5 18.50 -9.48 -47.37
C ARG A 5 19.53 -8.94 -46.38
N SER A 6 19.14 -8.62 -45.15
CA SER A 6 20.13 -8.38 -44.09
C SER A 6 19.68 -8.89 -42.72
N PRO A 7 20.39 -9.84 -42.10
CA PRO A 7 20.05 -10.35 -40.76
C PRO A 7 20.24 -9.29 -39.67
N THR A 8 21.03 -8.24 -39.91
CA THR A 8 21.21 -7.14 -38.96
C THR A 8 19.94 -6.31 -38.82
N MET A 9 19.21 -6.09 -39.91
CA MET A 9 17.96 -5.32 -39.88
C MET A 9 16.86 -6.10 -39.14
N ALA A 10 16.84 -7.44 -39.26
CA ALA A 10 15.97 -8.30 -38.47
C ALA A 10 16.31 -8.26 -36.97
N MET A 11 17.59 -8.22 -36.60
CA MET A 11 18.00 -8.08 -35.19
C MET A 11 17.63 -6.72 -34.59
N PHE A 12 17.77 -5.61 -35.34
CA PHE A 12 17.36 -4.29 -34.87
C PHE A 12 15.84 -4.18 -34.64
N LEU A 13 15.03 -4.82 -35.49
CA LEU A 13 13.57 -4.85 -35.32
C LEU A 13 13.13 -5.68 -34.11
N LEU A 14 13.89 -6.70 -33.73
CA LEU A 14 13.62 -7.51 -32.53
C LEU A 14 13.88 -6.75 -31.22
N PHE A 15 14.83 -5.81 -31.18
CA PHE A 15 15.07 -4.97 -30.00
C PHE A 15 13.98 -3.92 -29.75
N LEU A 16 13.32 -3.44 -30.80
CA LEU A 16 12.24 -2.46 -30.67
C LEU A 16 10.93 -3.10 -30.17
N PHE A 17 10.73 -4.40 -30.45
CA PHE A 17 9.51 -5.11 -30.06
C PHE A 17 9.46 -5.46 -28.57
N THR A 18 10.61 -5.75 -27.94
CA THR A 18 10.66 -6.10 -26.50
C THR A 18 10.48 -4.91 -25.57
N VAL A 19 10.99 -3.73 -25.93
CA VAL A 19 10.79 -2.50 -25.14
C VAL A 19 9.32 -2.09 -25.12
N SER A 20 8.61 -2.27 -26.24
CA SER A 20 7.18 -1.95 -26.32
C SER A 20 6.31 -2.81 -25.40
N SER A 21 6.71 -4.06 -25.13
CA SER A 21 6.01 -4.94 -24.19
C SER A 21 6.33 -4.65 -22.72
N ALA A 22 7.43 -3.96 -22.43
CA ALA A 22 7.84 -3.66 -21.06
C ALA A 22 7.20 -2.38 -20.49
N LEU A 23 6.62 -1.52 -21.33
CA LEU A 23 6.12 -0.20 -20.92
C LEU A 23 4.60 -0.09 -20.77
N ASP A 24 3.85 -1.19 -20.89
CA ASP A 24 2.41 -1.19 -20.54
C ASP A 24 2.21 -1.42 -19.03
N MET A 25 2.80 -0.54 -18.22
CA MET A 25 2.41 -0.31 -16.83
C MET A 25 1.82 1.09 -16.77
N SER A 26 0.58 1.22 -17.25
CA SER A 26 -0.22 2.41 -17.00
C SER A 26 -0.49 2.52 -15.49
N ILE A 27 -0.17 3.68 -14.92
CA ILE A 27 -0.44 4.09 -13.53
C ILE A 27 -1.90 3.86 -13.09
N VAL A 28 -2.81 3.69 -14.06
CA VAL A 28 -4.24 3.47 -13.87
C VAL A 28 -4.58 2.01 -13.51
N SER A 29 -3.68 1.04 -13.68
CA SER A 29 -3.99 -0.39 -13.46
C SER A 29 -3.60 -0.95 -12.08
N TYR A 30 -2.97 -0.16 -11.19
CA TYR A 30 -2.76 -0.59 -9.80
C TYR A 30 -4.08 -0.70 -9.02
N ASP A 31 -5.09 0.06 -9.44
CA ASP A 31 -6.38 0.14 -8.74
C ASP A 31 -7.29 -1.09 -8.97
N LYS A 32 -6.92 -1.99 -9.90
CA LYS A 32 -7.87 -2.99 -10.43
C LYS A 32 -7.90 -4.34 -9.70
N THR A 33 -7.26 -4.47 -8.54
CA THR A 33 -7.32 -5.70 -7.72
C THR A 33 -7.78 -5.51 -6.28
N HIS A 34 -8.32 -4.33 -5.92
CA HIS A 34 -8.95 -4.12 -4.60
C HIS A 34 -10.48 -4.30 -4.61
N GLU A 35 -11.03 -5.06 -5.55
CA GLU A 35 -12.35 -5.66 -5.34
C GLU A 35 -12.25 -6.81 -4.33
N SER A 36 -12.25 -6.45 -3.05
CA SER A 36 -12.41 -7.40 -1.95
C SER A 36 -13.23 -6.75 -0.84
N LYS A 37 -14.54 -6.97 -0.92
CA LYS A 37 -15.56 -6.75 0.12
C LYS A 37 -15.71 -5.30 0.56
N SER A 38 -16.75 -4.66 0.03
CA SER A 38 -17.44 -3.53 0.64
C SER A 38 -17.93 -3.89 2.05
N SER A 39 -17.03 -3.88 3.03
CA SER A 39 -17.32 -3.37 4.37
C SER A 39 -17.02 -1.88 4.33
N SER A 40 -17.95 -1.06 4.83
CA SER A 40 -17.87 0.40 4.96
C SER A 40 -16.69 0.86 5.84
N TRP A 41 -15.46 0.63 5.41
CA TRP A 41 -14.23 1.01 6.11
C TRP A 41 -13.39 2.00 5.29
N ARG A 42 -12.49 2.74 5.94
CA ARG A 42 -11.60 3.75 5.34
C ARG A 42 -10.69 3.14 4.27
N THR A 43 -10.30 3.94 3.28
CA THR A 43 -9.33 3.52 2.26
C THR A 43 -7.91 3.48 2.82
N ASP A 44 -7.01 2.74 2.16
CA ASP A 44 -5.61 2.67 2.57
C ASP A 44 -4.92 4.04 2.56
N ASP A 45 -5.26 4.91 1.60
CA ASP A 45 -4.75 6.28 1.52
C ASP A 45 -5.18 7.14 2.72
N GLU A 46 -6.45 7.01 3.13
CA GLU A 46 -6.96 7.70 4.32
C GLU A 46 -6.26 7.22 5.60
N VAL A 47 -6.09 5.90 5.74
CA VAL A 47 -5.39 5.32 6.88
C VAL A 47 -3.91 5.71 6.89
N MET A 48 -3.28 5.79 5.71
CA MET A 48 -1.88 6.25 5.57
C MET A 48 -1.74 7.70 6.03
N ALA A 49 -2.64 8.60 5.61
CA ALA A 49 -2.64 9.98 6.06
C ALA A 49 -2.79 10.09 7.59
N MET A 50 -3.66 9.28 8.20
CA MET A 50 -3.81 9.21 9.66
C MET A 50 -2.55 8.68 10.34
N PHE A 51 -1.90 7.66 9.77
CA PHE A 51 -0.67 7.09 10.29
C PHE A 51 0.47 8.12 10.29
N GLU A 52 0.65 8.85 9.19
CA GLU A 52 1.71 9.87 9.10
C GLU A 52 1.49 11.03 10.07
N ALA A 53 0.24 11.51 10.19
CA ALA A 53 -0.11 12.50 11.21
C ALA A 53 0.14 11.98 12.63
N TRP A 54 -0.16 10.70 12.88
CA TRP A 54 0.10 10.05 14.16
C TRP A 54 1.60 9.91 14.46
N LEU A 55 2.43 9.58 13.47
CA LEU A 55 3.89 9.52 13.61
C LEU A 55 4.47 10.87 14.01
N VAL A 56 4.06 11.94 13.32
CA VAL A 56 4.48 13.31 13.64
C VAL A 56 4.05 13.69 15.05
N LYS A 57 2.79 13.42 15.41
CA LYS A 57 2.25 13.72 16.74
C LYS A 57 3.02 13.03 17.87
N HIS A 58 3.49 11.80 17.64
CA HIS A 58 4.19 11.01 18.66
C HIS A 58 5.71 11.01 18.53
N GLY A 59 6.26 11.75 17.55
CA GLY A 59 7.70 11.84 17.30
C GLY A 59 8.33 10.51 16.90
N LYS A 60 7.63 9.68 16.12
CA LYS A 60 8.11 8.38 15.66
C LYS A 60 8.76 8.47 14.28
N ALA A 61 9.87 7.76 14.12
CA ALA A 61 10.55 7.56 12.85
C ALA A 61 11.11 6.14 12.80
N TYR A 62 11.03 5.50 11.64
CA TYR A 62 11.53 4.14 11.41
C TYR A 62 12.65 4.18 10.38
N ASN A 63 13.73 3.48 10.66
CA ASN A 63 14.94 3.51 9.84
C ASN A 63 15.24 2.16 9.18
N ALA A 64 14.65 1.07 9.68
CA ALA A 64 14.85 -0.25 9.10
C ALA A 64 13.96 -0.43 7.85
N LEU A 65 14.52 -1.11 6.84
CA LEU A 65 13.80 -1.44 5.62
C LEU A 65 12.58 -2.30 5.96
N GLY A 66 11.39 -1.91 5.50
CA GLY A 66 10.15 -2.65 5.74
C GLY A 66 9.53 -2.41 7.12
N GLU A 67 10.18 -1.67 8.02
CA GLU A 67 9.66 -1.42 9.36
C GLU A 67 8.44 -0.49 9.31
N LYS A 68 8.49 0.58 8.51
CA LYS A 68 7.36 1.52 8.38
C LYS A 68 6.13 0.79 7.86
N GLU A 69 6.29 -0.08 6.87
CA GLU A 69 5.23 -0.89 6.26
C GLU A 69 4.66 -1.88 7.28
N LYS A 70 5.50 -2.60 8.03
CA LYS A 70 5.04 -3.48 9.12
C LYS A 70 4.24 -2.70 10.17
N ARG A 71 4.76 -1.55 10.60
CA ARG A 71 4.15 -0.70 11.63
C ARG A 71 2.84 -0.08 11.14
N PHE A 72 2.74 0.23 9.85
CA PHE A 72 1.51 0.68 9.20
C PHE A 72 0.42 -0.39 9.22
N GLU A 73 0.73 -1.65 8.90
CA GLU A 73 -0.25 -2.73 8.96
C GLU A 73 -0.77 -2.96 10.39
N ILE A 74 0.11 -2.95 11.39
CA ILE A 74 -0.30 -3.04 12.80
C ILE A 74 -1.18 -1.84 13.19
N PHE A 75 -0.80 -0.63 12.76
CA PHE A 75 -1.61 0.57 13.00
C PHE A 75 -2.99 0.48 12.36
N LYS A 76 -3.08 -0.05 11.14
CA LYS A 76 -4.34 -0.28 10.42
C LYS A 76 -5.25 -1.27 11.17
N GLU A 77 -4.68 -2.36 11.69
CA GLU A 77 -5.42 -3.33 12.51
C GLU A 77 -5.92 -2.73 13.83
N ASN A 78 -5.07 -1.97 14.54
CA ASN A 78 -5.44 -1.29 15.77
C ASN A 78 -6.51 -0.21 15.54
N LEU A 79 -6.43 0.53 14.44
CA LEU A 79 -7.46 1.47 14.05
C LEU A 79 -8.78 0.76 13.75
N ARG A 80 -8.72 -0.43 13.12
CA ARG A 80 -9.89 -1.29 12.91
C ARG A 80 -10.57 -1.67 14.21
N PHE A 81 -9.79 -2.17 15.16
CA PHE A 81 -10.28 -2.50 16.49
C PHE A 81 -10.91 -1.28 17.18
N ILE A 82 -10.30 -0.09 17.06
CA ILE A 82 -10.80 1.13 17.69
C ILE A 82 -12.20 1.50 17.17
N ASP A 83 -12.41 1.58 15.85
CA ASP A 83 -13.75 1.99 15.39
C ASP A 83 -14.78 0.88 15.57
N GLU A 84 -14.42 -0.41 15.45
CA GLU A 84 -15.32 -1.50 15.80
C GLU A 84 -15.76 -1.40 17.27
N HIS A 85 -14.81 -1.28 18.19
CA HIS A 85 -15.08 -1.12 19.63
C HIS A 85 -15.94 0.11 19.92
N ASN A 86 -15.64 1.22 19.24
CA ASN A 86 -16.33 2.49 19.44
C ASN A 86 -17.67 2.56 18.70
N SER A 87 -17.94 1.70 17.72
CA SER A 87 -19.24 1.61 17.05
C SER A 87 -20.30 0.99 17.96
N GLU A 88 -19.87 0.15 18.91
CA GLU A 88 -20.75 -0.45 19.90
C GLU A 88 -21.08 0.52 21.06
N ASN A 89 -22.23 0.31 21.70
CA ASN A 89 -22.66 1.07 22.87
C ASN A 89 -21.97 0.58 24.15
N ARG A 90 -20.66 0.78 24.22
CA ARG A 90 -19.82 0.45 25.37
C ARG A 90 -19.73 1.64 26.35
N THR A 91 -19.46 1.34 27.62
CA THR A 91 -19.33 2.33 28.70
C THR A 91 -18.07 3.21 28.58
N TYR A 92 -17.13 2.82 27.73
CA TYR A 92 -15.92 3.58 27.42
C TYR A 92 -15.60 3.51 25.94
N LYS A 93 -14.68 4.37 25.51
CA LYS A 93 -14.15 4.42 24.15
C LYS A 93 -12.63 4.27 24.21
N VAL A 94 -12.07 3.65 23.18
CA VAL A 94 -10.63 3.53 22.97
C VAL A 94 -10.17 4.48 21.87
N GLY A 95 -8.88 4.77 21.78
CA GLY A 95 -8.36 5.69 20.77
C GLY A 95 -6.89 5.46 20.47
N LEU A 96 -6.40 6.12 19.42
CA LEU A 96 -5.02 6.03 18.98
C LEU A 96 -4.09 6.65 20.03
N ASN A 97 -3.35 5.79 20.73
CA ASN A 97 -2.35 6.16 21.72
C ASN A 97 -0.92 5.99 21.16
N ARG A 98 0.12 6.16 21.99
CA ARG A 98 1.54 6.04 21.59
C ARG A 98 1.97 4.63 21.14
N PHE A 99 1.17 3.62 21.46
CA PHE A 99 1.42 2.20 21.19
C PHE A 99 0.58 1.66 20.03
N ALA A 100 -0.10 2.53 19.27
CA ALA A 100 -0.99 2.11 18.19
C ALA A 100 -0.29 1.37 17.03
N ASP A 101 1.04 1.37 16.96
CA ASP A 101 1.87 0.64 15.99
C ASP A 101 2.47 -0.66 16.54
N LEU A 102 2.08 -1.07 17.76
CA LEU A 102 2.55 -2.28 18.42
C LEU A 102 1.46 -3.36 18.43
N THR A 103 1.87 -4.63 18.41
CA THR A 103 0.97 -5.74 18.73
C THR A 103 0.78 -5.87 20.24
N ASN A 104 -0.20 -6.67 20.68
CA ASN A 104 -0.43 -6.88 22.11
C ASN A 104 0.76 -7.57 22.81
N GLU A 105 1.54 -8.38 22.09
CA GLU A 105 2.74 -9.05 22.62
C GLU A 105 3.95 -8.11 22.71
N GLU A 106 3.95 -7.02 21.94
CA GLU A 106 5.00 -6.00 21.95
C GLU A 106 4.77 -4.92 23.03
N TYR A 107 3.57 -4.86 23.63
CA TYR A 107 3.17 -3.90 24.65
C TYR A 107 3.45 -4.40 26.08
#